data_AF-A0A0F0HUE0-F1
#
_entry.id   AF-A0A0F0HUE0-F1
#
_cell.length_a   1.000
_cell.length_b   1.000
_cell.length_c   1.000
_cell.angle_alpha   90.00
_cell.angle_beta   90.00
_cell.angle_gamma   90.00
#
_symmetry.space_group_name_H-M   'P 1'
#
loop_
_entity.id
_entity.type
_entity.pdbx_description
1 polymer ?
#
loop_
_entity_poly.entity_id
_entity_poly.type
_entity_poly.pdbx_seq_one_letter_code
_entity_poly.pdbx_strand_id
1 'polypeptide(L)'
;MVELADGEAWAGQQHGRSRRRGFRFWLHAARPYSGPGRGDRAAGGATGGVRAAARATVRTVNHDLQLTPLTRTADLLAWAAEHGYEPVPEEALRTVLTLLELGGAPMHEGFPELSSPLLEQLLYEQLYLYVQPASEPEAYGRAVRLLVDHQRAGRRLNAKRQAKLHAEAEWQGELLCDLLRRPHLVTWPRLYTLLLRADGVDTTDAAAVSAWLEEFRELTEDQRIACFGWLEEQGLLEPVQGDEGWNRARMLSVGMATDGARLLLENRLMQRSYRNLAGLNALGLPMPGELSGDFEDFEAVVAAEALRLCGEWTVPGLPELLVTEFAELAPEPGTEEIEEYLAGTEA
;
A
#
# COMPACT_ATOMS: atom_id res chain seq x y z
N MET A 1 23.15 46.29 -39.72
CA MET A 1 23.90 45.52 -40.72
C MET A 1 24.57 44.38 -39.98
N VAL A 2 24.04 43.16 -39.89
CA VAL A 2 23.14 42.34 -40.71
C VAL A 2 22.38 41.46 -39.69
N GLU A 3 21.07 41.60 -39.44
CA GLU A 3 19.87 41.09 -40.15
C GLU A 3 19.87 39.60 -40.60
N LEU A 4 19.10 38.80 -39.84
CA LEU A 4 18.08 37.78 -40.20
C LEU A 4 18.45 36.46 -40.89
N ALA A 5 18.09 35.35 -40.24
CA ALA A 5 17.06 34.36 -40.64
C ALA A 5 16.98 33.24 -39.57
N ASP A 6 15.90 33.05 -38.81
CA ASP A 6 14.60 32.42 -39.13
C ASP A 6 14.61 30.90 -39.39
N GLY A 7 13.73 30.19 -38.65
CA GLY A 7 13.29 28.80 -38.86
C GLY A 7 13.76 27.83 -37.76
N GLU A 8 12.94 27.08 -37.02
CA GLU A 8 11.54 26.70 -37.17
C GLU A 8 10.91 26.36 -35.81
N ALA A 9 9.62 26.66 -35.70
CA ALA A 9 8.75 26.36 -34.57
C ALA A 9 8.44 24.85 -34.47
N TRP A 10 8.57 24.28 -33.26
CA TRP A 10 7.98 22.99 -32.92
C TRP A 10 6.70 23.21 -32.12
N ALA A 11 5.58 23.19 -32.85
CA ALA A 11 4.24 23.10 -32.30
C ALA A 11 3.92 21.64 -31.94
N GLY A 12 4.01 21.30 -30.65
CA GLY A 12 3.58 20.01 -30.12
C GLY A 12 2.09 20.04 -29.75
N GLN A 13 1.27 19.45 -30.62
CA GLN A 13 -0.18 19.29 -30.49
C GLN A 13 -0.60 18.65 -29.14
N GLN A 14 -1.40 19.39 -28.37
CA GLN A 14 -2.25 18.84 -27.32
C GLN A 14 -3.40 18.05 -27.96
N HIS A 15 -3.39 16.72 -27.81
CA HIS A 15 -4.55 15.88 -28.13
C HIS A 15 -5.36 15.63 -26.85
N GLY A 16 -6.40 16.44 -26.68
CA GLY A 16 -7.49 16.14 -25.76
C GLY A 16 -8.27 14.91 -26.21
N ARG A 17 -8.33 13.89 -25.35
CA ARG A 17 -9.37 12.85 -25.40
C ARG A 17 -9.91 12.58 -24.01
N SER A 18 -10.91 13.39 -23.68
CA SER A 18 -11.95 13.10 -22.70
C SER A 18 -12.54 11.71 -22.96
N ARG A 19 -12.36 10.78 -22.01
CA ARG A 19 -13.15 9.56 -21.91
C ARG A 19 -13.90 9.58 -20.59
N ARG A 20 -15.14 10.08 -20.66
CA ARG A 20 -16.15 9.95 -19.60
C ARG A 20 -16.36 8.47 -19.31
N ARG A 21 -16.08 8.06 -18.08
CA ARG A 21 -16.44 6.74 -17.52
C ARG A 21 -17.95 6.71 -17.31
N GLY A 22 -18.65 5.83 -18.04
CA GLY A 22 -20.01 5.42 -17.70
C GLY A 22 -19.94 4.05 -17.03
N PHE A 23 -19.91 4.02 -15.70
CA PHE A 23 -20.10 2.79 -14.93
C PHE A 23 -21.60 2.45 -14.96
N ARG A 24 -21.99 1.40 -15.69
CA ARG A 24 -23.33 0.80 -15.60
C ARG A 24 -23.23 -0.50 -14.82
N PHE A 25 -23.86 -0.51 -13.65
CA PHE A 25 -24.22 -1.69 -12.87
C PHE A 25 -25.06 -2.66 -13.71
N TRP A 26 -24.72 -3.95 -13.68
CA TRP A 26 -25.61 -5.05 -14.03
C TRP A 26 -25.50 -6.15 -12.98
N LEU A 27 -26.48 -6.18 -12.07
CA LEU A 27 -26.82 -7.32 -11.22
C LEU A 27 -27.89 -8.12 -11.95
N HIS A 28 -27.55 -9.31 -12.43
CA HIS A 28 -28.55 -10.29 -12.84
C HIS A 28 -28.51 -11.51 -11.93
N ALA A 29 -29.62 -11.70 -11.23
CA ALA A 29 -29.93 -12.82 -10.37
C ALA A 29 -29.90 -14.16 -11.13
N ALA A 30 -29.12 -15.12 -10.65
CA ALA A 30 -29.19 -16.51 -11.06
C ALA A 30 -30.19 -17.27 -10.17
N ARG A 31 -31.20 -17.90 -10.79
CA ARG A 31 -32.12 -18.84 -10.14
C ARG A 31 -31.42 -20.18 -9.87
N PRO A 32 -31.72 -20.88 -8.75
CA PRO A 32 -31.12 -22.18 -8.48
C PRO A 32 -31.70 -23.29 -9.37
N TYR A 33 -30.80 -24.10 -9.91
CA TYR A 33 -31.09 -25.32 -10.67
C TYR A 33 -31.31 -26.48 -9.68
N SER A 34 -32.47 -27.15 -9.77
CA SER A 34 -32.78 -28.36 -8.99
C SER A 34 -32.54 -29.60 -9.87
N GLY A 35 -31.54 -30.42 -9.52
CA GLY A 35 -31.26 -31.71 -10.16
C GLY A 35 -31.40 -32.87 -9.17
N PRO A 36 -31.87 -34.05 -9.61
CA PRO A 36 -32.28 -35.15 -8.73
C PRO A 36 -31.11 -36.04 -8.31
N GLY A 37 -31.27 -36.69 -7.16
CA GLY A 37 -30.20 -37.43 -6.47
C GLY A 37 -30.03 -38.91 -6.78
N ARG A 38 -29.25 -39.51 -5.86
CA ARG A 38 -28.89 -40.91 -5.58
C ARG A 38 -27.74 -41.54 -6.36
N GLY A 39 -26.82 -42.09 -5.55
CA GLY A 39 -25.88 -43.14 -5.93
C GLY A 39 -24.89 -43.46 -4.81
N ASP A 40 -25.38 -44.04 -3.71
CA ASP A 40 -24.54 -44.69 -2.69
C ASP A 40 -23.67 -45.79 -3.33
N ARG A 41 -22.35 -45.73 -3.11
CA ARG A 41 -21.47 -46.91 -3.00
C ARG A 41 -20.26 -46.57 -2.12
N ALA A 42 -20.18 -47.26 -0.99
CA ALA A 42 -19.06 -47.23 -0.07
C ALA A 42 -17.82 -47.93 -0.67
N ALA A 43 -16.65 -47.32 -0.46
CA ALA A 43 -15.36 -48.01 -0.45
C ALA A 43 -14.47 -47.35 0.62
N GLY A 44 -14.22 -48.08 1.70
CA GLY A 44 -13.32 -47.70 2.77
C GLY A 44 -11.86 -47.69 2.29
N GLY A 45 -11.11 -46.67 2.70
CA GLY A 45 -9.69 -46.51 2.39
C GLY A 45 -9.23 -45.05 2.24
N ALA A 46 -10.15 -44.10 2.05
CA ALA A 46 -9.83 -42.69 1.77
C ALA A 46 -10.08 -41.71 2.95
N THR A 47 -10.36 -42.20 4.15
CA THR A 47 -10.76 -41.33 5.27
C THR A 47 -9.61 -40.50 5.86
N GLY A 48 -8.36 -40.93 5.69
CA GLY A 48 -7.17 -40.16 6.07
C GLY A 48 -6.86 -39.01 5.10
N GLY A 49 -6.91 -39.29 3.79
CA GLY A 49 -6.66 -38.30 2.74
C GLY A 49 -7.76 -37.24 2.63
N VAL A 50 -9.03 -37.63 2.77
CA VAL A 50 -10.17 -36.70 2.71
C VAL A 50 -10.23 -35.80 3.96
N ARG A 51 -9.86 -36.31 5.14
CA ARG A 51 -9.74 -35.48 6.36
C ARG A 51 -8.51 -34.57 6.34
N ALA A 52 -7.41 -35.01 5.76
CA ALA A 52 -6.22 -34.17 5.55
C ALA A 52 -6.47 -33.07 4.51
N ALA A 53 -7.14 -33.41 3.40
CA ALA A 53 -7.57 -32.44 2.40
C ALA A 53 -8.60 -31.47 2.97
N ALA A 54 -9.63 -31.94 3.68
CA ALA A 54 -10.60 -31.06 4.33
C ALA A 54 -9.98 -30.19 5.43
N ARG A 55 -9.01 -30.69 6.22
CA ARG A 55 -8.26 -29.86 7.18
C ARG A 55 -7.32 -28.87 6.51
N ALA A 56 -6.69 -29.24 5.39
CA ALA A 56 -5.90 -28.32 4.59
C ALA A 56 -6.81 -27.23 4.00
N THR A 57 -7.94 -27.59 3.39
CA THR A 57 -8.95 -26.65 2.87
C THR A 57 -9.52 -25.77 3.97
N VAL A 58 -9.88 -26.29 5.14
CA VAL A 58 -10.39 -25.49 6.28
C VAL A 58 -9.30 -24.58 6.88
N ARG A 59 -8.03 -25.01 6.88
CA ARG A 59 -6.92 -24.17 7.34
C ARG A 59 -6.61 -23.06 6.33
N THR A 60 -6.59 -23.35 5.03
CA THR A 60 -6.46 -22.37 3.95
C THR A 60 -7.62 -21.37 3.98
N VAL A 61 -8.86 -21.84 4.15
CA VAL A 61 -10.07 -21.02 4.26
C VAL A 61 -10.05 -20.09 5.48
N ASN A 62 -9.51 -20.53 6.61
CA ASN A 62 -9.37 -19.68 7.80
C ASN A 62 -8.28 -18.61 7.63
N HIS A 63 -7.23 -18.91 6.85
CA HIS A 63 -6.21 -17.94 6.48
C HIS A 63 -6.70 -16.92 5.43
N ASP A 64 -7.63 -17.32 4.55
CA ASP A 64 -8.23 -16.46 3.52
C ASP A 64 -9.19 -15.38 4.09
N LEU A 65 -9.47 -15.40 5.39
CA LEU A 65 -10.44 -14.49 6.03
C LEU A 65 -9.82 -13.41 6.91
N GLN A 66 -8.52 -13.49 7.13
CA GLN A 66 -7.79 -12.46 7.85
C GLN A 66 -7.76 -11.19 6.99
N LEU A 67 -8.09 -10.03 7.54
CA LEU A 67 -8.01 -8.75 6.82
C LEU A 67 -6.59 -8.49 6.30
N THR A 68 -5.59 -8.81 7.13
CA THR A 68 -4.18 -8.74 6.79
C THR A 68 -3.81 -9.70 5.66
N PRO A 69 -3.16 -9.23 4.59
CA PRO A 69 -2.53 -10.09 3.61
C PRO A 69 -1.49 -11.03 4.25
N LEU A 70 -1.66 -12.34 4.08
CA LEU A 70 -0.68 -13.32 4.50
C LEU A 70 0.32 -13.56 3.38
N THR A 71 1.40 -12.80 3.42
CA THR A 71 2.45 -12.90 2.40
C THR A 71 3.31 -14.14 2.63
N ARG A 72 3.59 -14.89 1.56
CA ARG A 72 4.54 -16.02 1.58
C ARG A 72 6.00 -15.55 1.56
N THR A 73 6.31 -14.53 2.36
CA THR A 73 7.60 -13.84 2.38
C THR A 73 8.73 -14.79 2.74
N ALA A 74 8.58 -15.57 3.81
CA ALA A 74 9.58 -16.55 4.25
C ALA A 74 9.88 -17.62 3.17
N ASP A 75 8.85 -18.09 2.45
CA ASP A 75 9.02 -19.07 1.38
C ASP A 75 9.84 -18.51 0.22
N LEU A 76 9.58 -17.25 -0.15
CA LEU A 76 10.29 -16.60 -1.25
C LEU A 76 11.74 -16.24 -0.88
N LEU A 77 12.00 -15.86 0.38
CA LEU A 77 13.37 -15.67 0.88
C LEU A 77 14.14 -16.99 0.94
N ALA A 78 13.51 -18.07 1.39
CA ALA A 78 14.13 -19.40 1.39
C ALA A 78 14.48 -19.85 -0.04
N TRP A 79 13.54 -19.69 -0.98
CA TRP A 79 13.78 -19.96 -2.39
C TRP A 79 14.94 -19.11 -2.95
N ALA A 80 15.01 -17.82 -2.59
CA ALA A 80 16.07 -16.92 -3.00
C ALA A 80 17.45 -17.43 -2.54
N ALA A 81 17.54 -17.82 -1.26
CA ALA A 81 18.77 -18.34 -0.66
C ALA A 81 19.23 -19.65 -1.30
N GLU A 82 18.30 -20.57 -1.57
CA GLU A 82 18.58 -21.85 -2.24
C GLU A 82 19.17 -21.67 -3.65
N HIS A 83 18.80 -20.60 -4.34
CA HIS A 83 19.24 -20.29 -5.71
C HIS A 83 20.41 -19.31 -5.76
N GLY A 84 20.93 -18.88 -4.60
CA GLY A 84 22.08 -17.97 -4.50
C GLY A 84 21.80 -16.56 -5.00
N TYR A 85 20.55 -16.10 -4.91
CA TYR A 85 20.21 -14.70 -5.20
C TYR A 85 20.73 -13.75 -4.12
N GLU A 86 20.85 -12.47 -4.49
CA GLU A 86 21.19 -11.41 -3.56
C GLU A 86 20.16 -11.32 -2.43
N PRO A 87 20.59 -11.13 -1.16
CA PRO A 87 19.67 -10.95 -0.05
C PRO A 87 18.75 -9.74 -0.23
N VAL A 88 17.45 -9.96 -0.04
CA VAL A 88 16.44 -8.91 0.00
C VAL A 88 15.96 -8.76 1.45
N PRO A 89 15.88 -7.53 2.00
CA PRO A 89 15.29 -7.31 3.32
C PRO A 89 13.87 -7.88 3.41
N GLU A 90 13.59 -8.63 4.48
CA GLU A 90 12.28 -9.26 4.68
C GLU A 90 11.14 -8.24 4.69
N GLU A 91 11.35 -7.10 5.34
CA GLU A 91 10.39 -5.98 5.39
C GLU A 91 10.04 -5.49 3.98
N ALA A 92 11.04 -5.23 3.13
CA ALA A 92 10.81 -4.75 1.77
C ALA A 92 9.99 -5.75 0.95
N LEU A 93 10.31 -7.05 1.08
CA LEU A 93 9.59 -8.10 0.39
C LEU A 93 8.15 -8.26 0.89
N ARG A 94 7.96 -8.28 2.21
CA ARG A 94 6.65 -8.35 2.85
C ARG A 94 5.78 -7.19 2.42
N THR A 95 6.31 -5.97 2.43
CA THR A 95 5.59 -4.76 2.01
C THR A 95 5.18 -4.81 0.55
N VAL A 96 6.09 -5.17 -0.37
CA VAL A 96 5.77 -5.32 -1.80
C VAL A 96 4.67 -6.35 -2.03
N LEU A 97 4.78 -7.53 -1.40
CA LEU A 97 3.77 -8.59 -1.54
C LEU A 97 2.41 -8.15 -0.99
N THR A 98 2.40 -7.48 0.16
CA THR A 98 1.18 -6.96 0.81
C THR A 98 0.49 -5.91 -0.05
N LEU A 99 1.24 -4.93 -0.55
CA LEU A 99 0.69 -3.86 -1.39
C LEU A 99 0.21 -4.38 -2.76
N LEU A 100 0.90 -5.33 -3.37
CA LEU A 100 0.43 -5.97 -4.61
C LEU A 100 -0.89 -6.72 -4.40
N GLU A 101 -1.02 -7.48 -3.32
CA GLU A 101 -2.26 -8.19 -2.98
C GLU A 101 -3.42 -7.22 -2.72
N LEU A 102 -3.19 -6.18 -1.92
CA LEU A 102 -4.17 -5.13 -1.65
C LEU A 102 -4.53 -4.34 -2.91
N GLY A 103 -3.55 -4.13 -3.80
CA GLY A 103 -3.73 -3.56 -5.13
C GLY A 103 -4.57 -4.42 -6.08
N GLY A 104 -4.94 -5.64 -5.67
CA GLY A 104 -5.80 -6.53 -6.46
C GLY A 104 -5.04 -7.36 -7.49
N ALA A 105 -3.73 -7.56 -7.30
CA ALA A 105 -2.97 -8.49 -8.12
C ALA A 105 -3.59 -9.90 -8.07
N PRO A 106 -3.77 -10.59 -9.21
CA PRO A 106 -4.22 -11.97 -9.22
C PRO A 106 -3.26 -12.86 -8.44
N MET A 107 -3.77 -13.72 -7.56
CA MET A 107 -2.94 -14.62 -6.77
C MET A 107 -2.76 -15.97 -7.47
N HIS A 108 -1.53 -16.47 -7.51
CA HIS A 108 -1.19 -17.80 -8.01
C HIS A 108 -0.22 -18.49 -7.06
N GLU A 109 -0.58 -19.67 -6.56
CA GLU A 109 0.19 -20.41 -5.54
C GLU A 109 0.53 -19.55 -4.29
N GLY A 110 -0.33 -18.59 -3.96
CA GLY A 110 -0.14 -17.68 -2.83
C GLY A 110 0.84 -16.52 -3.10
N PHE A 111 1.19 -16.26 -4.36
CA PHE A 111 1.97 -15.09 -4.77
C PHE A 111 1.18 -14.19 -5.73
N PRO A 112 1.32 -12.86 -5.63
CA PRO A 112 0.71 -11.94 -6.59
C PRO A 112 1.39 -12.06 -7.96
N GLU A 113 0.62 -12.14 -9.04
CA GLU A 113 1.12 -12.18 -10.41
C GLU A 113 1.43 -10.76 -10.92
N LEU A 114 2.67 -10.54 -11.37
CA LEU A 114 3.13 -9.22 -11.77
C LEU A 114 2.83 -8.90 -13.23
N SER A 115 2.45 -7.65 -13.46
CA SER A 115 2.29 -7.05 -14.79
C SER A 115 2.79 -5.60 -14.74
N SER A 116 3.16 -5.02 -15.89
CA SER A 116 3.60 -3.61 -15.93
C SER A 116 2.58 -2.66 -15.30
N PRO A 117 1.26 -2.74 -15.58
CA PRO A 117 0.30 -1.85 -14.92
C PRO A 117 0.26 -1.96 -13.39
N LEU A 118 0.39 -3.18 -12.85
CA LEU A 118 0.42 -3.39 -11.40
C LEU A 118 1.72 -2.86 -10.79
N LEU A 119 2.82 -2.95 -11.54
CA LEU A 119 4.12 -2.49 -11.11
C LEU A 119 4.18 -0.94 -11.14
N GLU A 120 3.68 -0.30 -12.20
CA GLU A 120 3.43 1.14 -12.25
C GLU A 120 2.56 1.60 -11.08
N GLN A 121 1.43 0.94 -10.84
CA GLN A 121 0.54 1.28 -9.73
C GLN A 121 1.24 1.18 -8.38
N LEU A 122 1.99 0.10 -8.12
CA LEU A 122 2.71 -0.12 -6.87
C LEU A 122 3.62 1.07 -6.51
N LEU A 123 4.36 1.59 -7.48
CA LEU A 123 5.37 2.63 -7.24
C LEU A 123 4.80 4.06 -7.33
N TYR A 124 3.90 4.32 -8.29
CA TYR A 124 3.32 5.65 -8.50
C TYR A 124 2.07 5.95 -7.68
N GLU A 125 1.49 4.95 -7.02
CA GLU A 125 0.23 5.14 -6.32
C GLU A 125 0.19 4.48 -4.94
N GLN A 126 1.22 3.73 -4.53
CA GLN A 126 1.16 3.00 -3.26
C GLN A 126 2.38 3.22 -2.39
N LEU A 127 3.58 2.84 -2.85
CA LEU A 127 4.75 2.79 -1.97
C LEU A 127 5.00 4.13 -1.27
N TYR A 128 5.11 5.24 -1.99
CA TYR A 128 5.38 6.53 -1.35
C TYR A 128 4.25 7.04 -0.44
N LEU A 129 3.01 6.55 -0.56
CA LEU A 129 1.95 6.97 0.35
C LEU A 129 2.13 6.37 1.75
N TYR A 130 2.70 5.17 1.81
CA TYR A 130 2.67 4.33 3.00
C TYR A 130 4.02 4.11 3.66
N VAL A 131 5.10 4.01 2.88
CA VAL A 131 6.37 3.50 3.41
C VAL A 131 7.32 4.63 3.80
N GLN A 132 8.03 4.44 4.90
CA GLN A 132 9.24 5.21 5.23
C GLN A 132 10.35 4.22 5.60
N PRO A 133 11.14 3.74 4.61
CA PRO A 133 12.02 2.59 4.80
C PRO A 133 13.07 2.87 5.88
N ALA A 134 13.33 1.89 6.75
CA ALA A 134 14.45 1.95 7.69
C ALA A 134 15.79 1.69 7.00
N SER A 135 15.77 0.98 5.87
CA SER A 135 16.89 0.72 4.99
C SER A 135 16.86 1.59 3.72
N GLU A 136 17.73 1.28 2.76
CA GLU A 136 17.72 1.92 1.44
C GLU A 136 16.41 1.61 0.66
N PRO A 137 15.76 2.61 0.02
CA PRO A 137 14.52 2.40 -0.73
C PRO A 137 14.65 1.44 -1.93
N GLU A 138 15.85 1.27 -2.48
CA GLU A 138 16.13 0.37 -3.61
C GLU A 138 15.81 -1.10 -3.29
N ALA A 139 15.72 -1.44 -2.01
CA ALA A 139 15.30 -2.75 -1.53
C ALA A 139 13.91 -3.17 -2.06
N TYR A 140 12.98 -2.23 -2.25
CA TYR A 140 11.66 -2.52 -2.83
C TYR A 140 11.76 -2.95 -4.30
N GLY A 141 12.64 -2.31 -5.08
CA GLY A 141 12.92 -2.72 -6.46
C GLY A 141 13.55 -4.12 -6.54
N ARG A 142 14.48 -4.43 -5.63
CA ARG A 142 15.04 -5.79 -5.50
C ARG A 142 13.99 -6.83 -5.13
N ALA A 143 13.07 -6.50 -4.22
CA ALA A 143 11.94 -7.36 -3.86
C ALA A 143 11.03 -7.67 -5.06
N VAL A 144 10.71 -6.68 -5.89
CA VAL A 144 9.95 -6.88 -7.13
C VAL A 144 10.72 -7.81 -8.08
N ARG A 145 12.01 -7.58 -8.31
CA ARG A 145 12.85 -8.42 -9.19
C ARG A 145 12.89 -9.87 -8.72
N LEU A 146 13.00 -10.09 -7.41
CA LEU A 146 12.95 -11.42 -6.82
C LEU A 146 11.63 -12.14 -7.12
N LEU A 147 10.49 -11.44 -6.98
CA LEU A 147 9.18 -12.00 -7.33
C LEU A 147 9.07 -12.31 -8.84
N VAL A 148 9.61 -11.45 -9.70
CA VAL A 148 9.65 -11.68 -11.16
C VAL A 148 10.46 -12.94 -11.50
N ASP A 149 11.60 -13.14 -10.85
CA ASP A 149 12.45 -14.32 -11.06
C ASP A 149 11.80 -15.61 -10.56
N HIS A 150 11.12 -15.55 -9.40
CA HIS A 150 10.32 -16.67 -8.92
C HIS A 150 9.19 -17.04 -9.90
N GLN A 151 8.45 -16.06 -10.43
CA GLN A 151 7.42 -16.31 -11.45
C GLN A 151 8.00 -16.88 -12.75
N ARG A 152 9.21 -16.47 -13.14
CA ARG A 152 9.92 -17.06 -14.28
C ARG A 152 10.29 -18.52 -14.02
N ALA A 153 10.82 -18.84 -12.85
CA ALA A 153 11.17 -20.20 -12.45
C ALA A 153 9.94 -21.12 -12.45
N GLY A 154 8.80 -20.61 -11.98
CA GLY A 154 7.48 -21.26 -12.07
C GLY A 154 6.86 -21.28 -13.47
N ARG A 155 7.60 -20.88 -14.52
CA ARG A 155 7.16 -20.82 -15.93
C ARG A 155 5.91 -19.95 -16.18
N ARG A 156 5.62 -19.00 -15.29
CA ARG A 156 4.52 -18.02 -15.42
C ARG A 156 4.89 -16.86 -16.35
N LEU A 157 6.18 -16.55 -16.45
CA LEU A 157 6.69 -15.49 -17.32
C LEU A 157 7.57 -16.05 -18.43
N ASN A 158 7.45 -15.47 -19.63
CA ASN A 158 8.42 -15.68 -20.70
C ASN A 158 9.65 -14.78 -20.52
N ALA A 159 10.77 -15.11 -21.17
CA ALA A 159 12.03 -14.37 -21.02
C ALA A 159 11.90 -12.88 -21.40
N LYS A 160 11.12 -12.57 -22.45
CA LYS A 160 10.89 -11.20 -22.88
C LYS A 160 10.15 -10.38 -21.82
N ARG A 161 9.12 -10.96 -21.19
CA ARG A 161 8.33 -10.31 -20.15
C ARG A 161 9.12 -10.17 -18.86
N GLN A 162 9.93 -11.17 -18.50
CA GLN A 162 10.87 -11.08 -17.39
C GLN A 162 11.84 -9.90 -17.58
N ALA A 163 12.52 -9.82 -18.72
CA ALA A 163 13.46 -8.74 -19.02
C ALA A 163 12.80 -7.36 -18.97
N LYS A 164 11.57 -7.23 -19.49
CA LYS A 164 10.80 -5.98 -19.41
C LYS A 164 10.52 -5.59 -17.96
N LEU A 165 9.99 -6.52 -17.16
CA LEU A 165 9.63 -6.24 -15.76
C LEU A 165 10.86 -5.95 -14.89
N HIS A 166 12.01 -6.58 -15.16
CA HIS A 166 13.27 -6.24 -14.50
C HIS A 166 13.69 -4.80 -14.76
N ALA A 167 13.71 -4.38 -16.03
CA ALA A 167 14.08 -3.00 -16.40
C ALA A 167 13.14 -1.97 -15.79
N GLU A 168 11.84 -2.29 -15.73
CA GLU A 168 10.82 -1.44 -15.12
C GLU A 168 11.02 -1.33 -13.59
N ALA A 169 11.28 -2.45 -12.91
CA ALA A 169 11.53 -2.48 -11.47
C ALA A 169 12.82 -1.78 -11.05
N GLU A 170 13.87 -1.86 -11.87
CA GLU A 170 15.14 -1.15 -11.63
C GLU A 170 14.92 0.36 -11.71
N TRP A 171 14.34 0.84 -12.82
CA TRP A 171 14.08 2.27 -13.03
C TRP A 171 13.13 2.86 -11.99
N GLN A 172 12.09 2.12 -11.60
CA GLN A 172 11.16 2.60 -10.59
C GLN A 172 11.74 2.57 -9.17
N GLY A 173 12.70 1.68 -8.89
CA GLY A 173 13.46 1.70 -7.64
C GLY A 173 14.22 3.01 -7.47
N GLU A 174 14.91 3.47 -8.52
CA GLU A 174 15.59 4.76 -8.54
C GLU A 174 14.62 5.93 -8.33
N LEU A 175 13.48 5.89 -9.01
CA LEU A 175 12.47 6.95 -8.91
C LEU A 175 11.80 7.01 -7.54
N LEU A 176 11.62 5.88 -6.86
CA LEU A 176 11.02 5.84 -5.53
C LEU A 176 11.84 6.67 -4.52
N CYS A 177 13.17 6.68 -4.64
CA CYS A 177 14.04 7.51 -3.81
C CYS A 177 13.70 9.01 -3.91
N ASP A 178 13.33 9.48 -5.10
CA ASP A 178 12.89 10.86 -5.30
C ASP A 178 11.47 11.09 -4.76
N LEU A 179 10.54 10.16 -5.04
CA LEU A 179 9.15 10.27 -4.59
C LEU A 179 9.04 10.32 -3.06
N LEU A 180 9.87 9.54 -2.34
CA LEU A 180 9.87 9.52 -0.88
C LEU A 180 10.34 10.84 -0.26
N ARG A 181 11.18 11.61 -0.97
CA ARG A 181 11.70 12.89 -0.48
C ARG A 181 10.80 14.08 -0.83
N ARG A 182 9.77 13.90 -1.67
CA ARG A 182 8.89 15.01 -2.08
C ARG A 182 7.99 15.46 -0.93
N PRO A 183 8.06 16.74 -0.51
CA PRO A 183 7.28 17.25 0.62
C PRO A 183 5.77 17.31 0.34
N HIS A 184 5.34 17.30 -0.92
CA HIS A 184 3.92 17.28 -1.30
C HIS A 184 3.33 15.85 -1.38
N LEU A 185 4.15 14.81 -1.20
CA LEU A 185 3.73 13.41 -1.21
C LEU A 185 3.88 12.73 0.16
N VAL A 186 4.31 13.48 1.17
CA VAL A 186 4.50 12.95 2.52
C VAL A 186 3.17 12.89 3.27
N THR A 187 3.00 11.86 4.10
CA THR A 187 1.89 11.70 5.04
C THR A 187 2.38 11.92 6.46
N TRP A 188 1.50 12.20 7.42
CA TRP A 188 1.87 12.44 8.81
C TRP A 188 2.71 11.29 9.39
N PRO A 189 2.32 10.00 9.27
CA PRO A 189 3.16 8.90 9.76
C PRO A 189 4.57 8.89 9.16
N ARG A 190 4.71 9.18 7.87
CA ARG A 190 6.02 9.24 7.20
C ARG A 190 6.86 10.42 7.70
N LEU A 191 6.25 11.58 7.86
CA LEU A 191 6.91 12.79 8.34
C LEU A 191 7.39 12.62 9.79
N TYR A 192 6.54 12.13 10.69
CA TYR A 192 6.90 11.85 12.08
C TYR A 192 7.95 10.75 12.19
N THR A 193 7.93 9.74 11.31
CA THR A 193 8.99 8.73 11.24
C THR A 193 10.35 9.34 10.93
N LEU A 194 10.40 10.32 10.03
CA LEU A 194 11.64 11.04 9.72
C LEU A 194 12.15 11.81 10.94
N LEU A 195 11.27 12.53 11.65
CA LEU A 195 11.61 13.28 12.87
C LEU A 195 12.11 12.36 14.00
N LEU A 196 11.36 11.31 14.32
CA LEU A 196 11.72 10.35 15.36
C LEU A 196 13.12 9.75 15.11
N ARG A 197 13.39 9.33 13.86
CA ARG A 197 14.69 8.75 13.49
C ARG A 197 15.81 9.79 13.51
N ALA A 198 15.53 11.02 13.07
CA ALA A 198 16.49 12.11 13.12
C ALA A 198 16.90 12.48 14.55
N ASP A 199 15.95 12.42 15.49
CA ASP A 199 16.18 12.65 16.91
C ASP A 199 16.77 11.42 17.64
N GLY A 200 16.98 10.31 16.92
CA GLY A 200 17.58 9.10 17.46
C GLY A 200 16.67 8.31 18.41
N VAL A 201 15.35 8.50 18.31
CA VAL A 201 14.36 7.77 19.10
C VAL A 201 14.35 6.30 18.70
N ASP A 202 14.32 5.39 19.67
CA ASP A 202 14.11 3.97 19.40
C ASP A 202 12.66 3.74 18.94
N THR A 203 12.47 3.67 17.61
CA THR A 203 11.15 3.49 16.99
C THR A 203 10.54 2.11 17.22
N THR A 204 11.23 1.19 17.91
CA THR A 204 10.66 -0.10 18.32
C THR A 204 10.11 -0.08 19.73
N ASP A 205 10.45 0.94 20.53
CA ASP A 205 9.92 1.16 21.87
C ASP A 205 8.75 2.14 21.83
N ALA A 206 7.53 1.61 21.99
CA ALA A 206 6.32 2.42 22.02
C ALA A 206 6.36 3.50 23.12
N ALA A 207 6.98 3.23 24.26
CA ALA A 207 7.09 4.22 25.33
C ALA A 207 8.02 5.38 24.96
N ALA A 208 9.10 5.09 24.23
CA ALA A 208 10.01 6.12 23.72
C ALA A 208 9.33 7.01 22.67
N VAL A 209 8.55 6.40 21.76
CA VAL A 209 7.78 7.13 20.75
C VAL A 209 6.73 8.04 21.40
N SER A 210 5.93 7.51 22.34
CA SER A 210 4.92 8.31 23.05
C SER A 210 5.55 9.44 23.87
N ALA A 211 6.67 9.20 24.56
CA ALA A 211 7.37 10.23 25.32
C ALA A 211 7.89 11.36 24.41
N TRP A 212 8.43 11.02 23.24
CA TRP A 212 8.85 12.02 22.27
C TRP A 212 7.67 12.83 21.73
N LEU A 213 6.53 12.20 21.42
CA LEU A 213 5.32 12.89 20.95
C LEU A 213 4.78 13.87 22.00
N GLU A 214 4.79 13.48 23.28
CA GLU A 214 4.43 14.36 24.40
C GLU A 214 5.33 15.60 24.45
N GLU A 215 6.65 15.44 24.33
CA GLU A 215 7.58 16.56 24.30
C GLU A 215 7.38 17.44 23.05
N PHE A 216 7.15 16.83 21.89
CA PHE A 216 6.89 17.53 20.63
C PHE A 216 5.59 18.33 20.65
N ARG A 217 4.57 17.85 21.38
CA ARG A 217 3.29 18.55 21.59
C ARG A 217 3.45 19.88 22.30
N GLU A 218 4.41 19.98 23.23
CA GLU A 218 4.65 21.20 24.01
C GLU A 218 5.34 22.32 23.19
N LEU A 219 5.81 22.02 21.98
CA LEU A 219 6.35 23.02 21.06
C LEU A 219 5.26 23.98 20.57
N THR A 220 5.65 25.21 20.22
CA THR A 220 4.77 26.12 19.48
C THR A 220 4.60 25.67 18.03
N GLU A 221 3.59 26.17 17.34
CA GLU A 221 3.40 25.91 15.90
C GLU A 221 4.64 26.30 15.08
N ASP A 222 5.21 27.48 15.32
CA ASP A 222 6.43 27.94 14.65
C ASP A 222 7.63 27.01 14.90
N GLN A 223 7.76 26.47 16.11
CA GLN A 223 8.81 25.52 16.45
C GLN A 223 8.62 24.19 15.72
N ARG A 224 7.38 23.67 15.64
CA ARG A 224 7.08 22.46 14.86
C ARG A 224 7.35 22.65 13.37
N ILE A 225 6.94 23.80 12.81
CA ILE A 225 7.23 24.17 11.42
C ILE A 225 8.74 24.20 11.16
N ALA A 226 9.52 24.77 12.09
CA ALA A 226 10.98 24.78 11.99
C ALA A 226 11.58 23.35 11.99
N CYS A 227 11.03 22.41 12.79
CA CYS A 227 11.44 21.01 12.74
C CYS A 227 11.20 20.38 11.36
N PHE A 228 10.09 20.69 10.69
CA PHE A 228 9.83 20.21 9.33
C PHE A 228 10.79 20.83 8.31
N GLY A 229 11.07 22.13 8.41
CA GLY A 229 12.07 22.80 7.57
C GLY A 229 13.48 22.23 7.75
N TRP A 230 13.83 21.85 8.98
CA TRP A 230 15.12 21.21 9.27
C TRP A 230 15.31 19.87 8.51
N LEU A 231 14.25 19.10 8.25
CA LEU A 231 14.35 17.88 7.43
C LEU A 231 14.80 18.17 6.00
N GLU A 232 14.45 19.33 5.44
CA GLU A 232 14.94 19.77 4.12
C GLU A 232 16.42 20.14 4.19
N GLU A 233 16.83 20.85 5.25
CA GLU A 233 18.23 21.21 5.48
C GLU A 233 19.14 19.98 5.60
N GLN A 234 18.63 18.89 6.18
CA GLN A 234 19.33 17.60 6.26
C GLN A 234 19.25 16.78 4.97
N GLY A 235 18.54 17.23 3.93
CA GLY A 235 18.35 16.51 2.68
C GLY A 235 17.47 15.26 2.81
N LEU A 236 16.72 15.13 3.91
CA LEU A 236 15.75 14.05 4.12
C LEU A 236 14.46 14.30 3.32
N LEU A 237 14.15 15.57 3.08
CA LEU A 237 13.13 16.01 2.15
C LEU A 237 13.73 16.94 1.09
N GLU A 238 13.13 16.97 -0.09
CA GLU A 238 13.40 18.00 -1.07
C GLU A 238 12.84 19.35 -0.60
N PRO A 239 13.49 20.47 -0.95
CA PRO A 239 12.96 21.79 -0.61
C PRO A 239 11.54 21.99 -1.18
N VAL A 240 10.64 22.54 -0.36
CA VAL A 240 9.34 22.98 -0.87
C VAL A 240 9.55 24.05 -1.94
N GLN A 241 8.96 23.85 -3.12
CA GLN A 241 9.04 24.84 -4.20
C GLN A 241 8.12 26.02 -3.91
N GLY A 242 8.65 27.24 -4.04
CA GLY A 242 7.97 28.51 -3.76
C GLY A 242 8.54 29.23 -2.54
N ASP A 243 8.17 30.50 -2.36
CA ASP A 243 8.78 31.38 -1.35
C ASP A 243 8.26 31.15 0.09
N GLU A 244 7.27 30.27 0.28
CA GLU A 244 6.54 30.16 1.56
C GLU A 244 6.95 28.98 2.45
N GLY A 245 7.78 28.05 1.96
CA GLY A 245 8.31 26.92 2.74
C GLY A 245 7.22 26.06 3.43
N TRP A 246 7.50 25.62 4.66
CA TRP A 246 6.50 24.97 5.52
C TRP A 246 5.55 26.00 6.11
N ASN A 247 4.26 25.83 5.87
CA ASN A 247 3.21 26.70 6.36
C ASN A 247 1.92 25.89 6.61
N ARG A 248 0.86 26.57 7.08
CA ARG A 248 -0.44 25.93 7.35
C ARG A 248 -1.04 25.24 6.13
N ALA A 249 -0.95 25.83 4.95
CA ALA A 249 -1.46 25.23 3.71
C ALA A 249 -0.71 23.92 3.36
N ARG A 250 0.60 23.88 3.60
CA ARG A 250 1.40 22.66 3.45
C ARG A 250 0.98 21.59 4.45
N MET A 251 0.82 21.95 5.72
CA MET A 251 0.35 21.01 6.76
C MET A 251 -1.04 20.45 6.41
N LEU A 252 -1.95 21.28 5.90
CA LEU A 252 -3.25 20.82 5.40
C LEU A 252 -3.09 19.80 4.26
N SER A 253 -2.18 20.05 3.30
CA SER A 253 -1.93 19.09 2.21
C SER A 253 -1.39 17.74 2.70
N VAL A 254 -0.56 17.73 3.76
CA VAL A 254 -0.08 16.49 4.41
C VAL A 254 -1.23 15.76 5.09
N GLY A 255 -2.13 16.50 5.75
CA GLY A 255 -3.36 15.95 6.31
C GLY A 255 -4.27 15.30 5.26
N MET A 256 -4.51 15.99 4.14
CA MET A 256 -5.29 15.44 3.01
C MET A 256 -4.65 14.18 2.42
N ALA A 257 -3.32 14.17 2.27
CA ALA A 257 -2.59 13.00 1.78
C ALA A 257 -2.69 11.83 2.77
N THR A 258 -2.68 12.10 4.07
CA THR A 258 -2.79 11.10 5.14
C THR A 258 -4.18 10.46 5.16
N ASP A 259 -5.24 11.26 5.19
CA ASP A 259 -6.62 10.76 5.14
C ASP A 259 -6.89 9.99 3.84
N GLY A 260 -6.49 10.55 2.69
CA GLY A 260 -6.64 9.89 1.39
C GLY A 260 -5.90 8.55 1.31
N ALA A 261 -4.67 8.47 1.85
CA ALA A 261 -3.91 7.22 1.91
C ALA A 261 -4.60 6.19 2.80
N ARG A 262 -5.10 6.61 3.97
CA ARG A 262 -5.81 5.74 4.93
C ARG A 262 -7.10 5.20 4.32
N LEU A 263 -7.97 6.05 3.78
CA LEU A 263 -9.22 5.64 3.11
C LEU A 263 -8.98 4.69 1.93
N LEU A 264 -7.91 4.92 1.15
CA LEU A 264 -7.54 4.02 0.05
C LEU A 264 -7.13 2.63 0.57
N LEU A 265 -6.41 2.57 1.70
CA LEU A 265 -5.99 1.32 2.31
C LEU A 265 -7.19 0.56 2.90
N GLU A 266 -8.05 1.25 3.63
CA GLU A 266 -9.33 0.72 4.14
C GLU A 266 -10.18 0.14 3.01
N ASN A 267 -10.33 0.88 1.91
CA ASN A 267 -11.07 0.41 0.74
C ASN A 267 -10.48 -0.87 0.15
N ARG A 268 -9.14 -0.96 0.06
CA ARG A 268 -8.46 -2.16 -0.44
C ARG A 268 -8.63 -3.36 0.49
N LEU A 269 -8.59 -3.17 1.80
CA LEU A 269 -8.87 -4.20 2.80
C LEU A 269 -10.32 -4.71 2.70
N MET A 270 -11.29 -3.80 2.56
CA MET A 270 -12.69 -4.18 2.32
C MET A 270 -12.85 -4.95 1.01
N GLN A 271 -12.30 -4.45 -0.10
CA GLN A 271 -12.36 -5.12 -1.40
C GLN A 271 -11.76 -6.53 -1.34
N ARG A 272 -10.62 -6.68 -0.65
CA ARG A 272 -9.99 -7.97 -0.43
C ARG A 272 -10.92 -8.92 0.33
N SER A 273 -11.52 -8.46 1.42
CA SER A 273 -12.48 -9.24 2.21
C SER A 273 -13.67 -9.70 1.37
N TYR A 274 -14.22 -8.81 0.53
CA TYR A 274 -15.31 -9.17 -0.39
C TYR A 274 -14.90 -10.20 -1.45
N ARG A 275 -13.68 -10.11 -2.00
CA ARG A 275 -13.15 -11.12 -2.94
C ARG A 275 -13.05 -12.48 -2.26
N ASN A 276 -12.55 -12.52 -1.03
CA ASN A 276 -12.38 -13.76 -0.28
C ASN A 276 -13.75 -14.38 0.09
N LEU A 277 -14.71 -13.56 0.52
CA LEU A 277 -16.10 -13.99 0.73
C LEU A 277 -16.75 -14.58 -0.53
N ALA A 278 -16.56 -13.95 -1.68
CA ALA A 278 -17.07 -14.48 -2.95
C ALA A 278 -16.45 -15.86 -3.28
N GLY A 279 -15.16 -16.04 -2.99
CA GLY A 279 -14.47 -17.33 -3.09
C GLY A 279 -15.06 -18.41 -2.18
N LEU A 280 -15.34 -18.07 -0.92
CA LEU A 280 -15.95 -19.00 0.04
C LEU A 280 -17.37 -19.41 -0.34
N ASN A 281 -18.18 -18.45 -0.78
CA ASN A 281 -19.52 -18.71 -1.29
C ASN A 281 -19.48 -19.65 -2.51
N ALA A 282 -18.52 -19.48 -3.41
CA ALA A 282 -18.34 -20.39 -4.55
C ALA A 282 -17.96 -21.81 -4.12
N LEU A 283 -17.29 -21.96 -2.97
CA LEU A 283 -16.90 -23.24 -2.37
C LEU A 283 -17.98 -23.85 -1.46
N GLY A 284 -19.11 -23.15 -1.26
CA GLY A 284 -20.20 -23.60 -0.37
C GLY A 284 -19.83 -23.63 1.11
N LEU A 285 -18.83 -22.84 1.51
CA LEU A 285 -18.34 -22.77 2.88
C LEU A 285 -19.12 -21.73 3.69
N PRO A 286 -19.30 -21.95 5.01
CA PRO A 286 -20.06 -21.03 5.86
C PRO A 286 -19.36 -19.67 5.97
N MET A 287 -20.17 -18.62 6.13
CA MET A 287 -19.68 -17.27 6.39
C MET A 287 -18.97 -17.23 7.77
N PRO A 288 -17.83 -16.53 7.88
CA PRO A 288 -17.09 -16.44 9.15
C PRO A 288 -17.78 -15.53 10.16
N GLY A 289 -17.47 -15.73 11.43
CA GLY A 289 -18.03 -14.94 12.53
C GLY A 289 -17.71 -13.45 12.41
N GLU A 290 -16.48 -13.13 12.03
CA GLU A 290 -15.94 -11.76 11.91
C GLU A 290 -16.64 -10.93 10.82
N LEU A 291 -17.22 -11.60 9.82
CA LEU A 291 -17.95 -10.97 8.71
C LEU A 291 -19.47 -11.14 8.84
N SER A 292 -19.92 -11.78 9.92
CA SER A 292 -21.33 -11.99 10.25
C SER A 292 -21.89 -10.97 11.24
N GLY A 293 -21.04 -10.04 11.71
CA GLY A 293 -21.39 -8.94 12.62
C GLY A 293 -22.03 -7.74 11.91
N ASP A 294 -22.21 -6.65 12.66
CA ASP A 294 -22.68 -5.38 12.11
C ASP A 294 -21.64 -4.80 11.13
N PHE A 295 -22.11 -4.11 10.10
CA PHE A 295 -21.24 -3.48 9.10
C PHE A 295 -20.35 -2.40 9.74
N GLU A 296 -20.89 -1.67 10.72
CA GLU A 296 -20.13 -0.65 11.48
C GLU A 296 -18.95 -1.28 12.25
N ASP A 297 -19.16 -2.44 12.87
CA ASP A 297 -18.08 -3.18 13.56
C ASP A 297 -17.00 -3.62 12.57
N PHE A 298 -17.38 -4.05 11.37
CA PHE A 298 -16.43 -4.44 10.32
C PHE A 298 -15.61 -3.26 9.81
N GLU A 299 -16.24 -2.10 9.57
CA GLU A 299 -15.53 -0.87 9.18
C GLU A 299 -14.52 -0.44 10.26
N ALA A 300 -14.88 -0.52 11.54
CA ALA A 300 -13.97 -0.21 12.63
C ALA A 300 -12.75 -1.14 12.67
N VAL A 301 -12.94 -2.45 12.44
CA VAL A 301 -11.82 -3.40 12.37
C VAL A 301 -10.93 -3.13 11.15
N VAL A 302 -11.52 -2.76 10.00
CA VAL A 302 -10.77 -2.38 8.80
C VAL A 302 -9.92 -1.13 9.04
N ALA A 303 -10.49 -0.10 9.68
CA ALA A 303 -9.77 1.12 10.02
C ALA A 303 -8.60 0.84 10.97
N ALA A 304 -8.80 0.04 12.02
CA ALA A 304 -7.74 -0.38 12.93
C ALA A 304 -6.63 -1.15 12.21
N GLU A 305 -6.98 -2.06 11.29
CA GLU A 305 -6.00 -2.82 10.52
C GLU A 305 -5.24 -1.94 9.52
N ALA A 306 -5.88 -0.93 8.93
CA ALA A 306 -5.22 0.06 8.08
C ALA A 306 -4.16 0.84 8.85
N LEU A 307 -4.49 1.32 10.06
CA LEU A 307 -3.55 2.01 10.95
C LEU A 307 -2.38 1.10 11.35
N ARG A 308 -2.67 -0.17 11.69
CA ARG A 308 -1.65 -1.17 12.03
C ARG A 308 -0.67 -1.40 10.86
N LEU A 309 -1.18 -1.54 9.63
CA LEU A 309 -0.36 -1.71 8.43
C LEU A 309 0.48 -0.46 8.14
N CYS A 310 -0.10 0.74 8.25
CA CYS A 310 0.66 1.98 8.16
C CYS A 310 1.82 2.01 9.17
N GLY A 311 1.59 1.55 10.40
CA GLY A 311 2.62 1.48 11.44
C GLY A 311 3.70 0.46 11.13
N GLU A 312 3.32 -0.67 10.54
CA GLU A 312 4.26 -1.70 10.06
C GLU A 312 5.22 -1.18 8.98
N TRP A 313 4.78 -0.23 8.15
CA TRP A 313 5.56 0.38 7.08
C TRP A 313 6.27 1.68 7.47
N THR A 314 6.07 2.13 8.72
CA THR A 314 6.64 3.36 9.27
C THR A 314 7.22 3.11 10.68
N VAL A 315 6.49 3.48 11.73
CA VAL A 315 6.79 3.22 13.14
C VAL A 315 5.59 2.48 13.75
N PRO A 316 5.77 1.30 14.37
CA PRO A 316 4.67 0.56 14.99
C PRO A 316 3.89 1.41 15.99
N GLY A 317 2.56 1.39 15.89
CA GLY A 317 1.65 2.14 16.77
C GLY A 317 1.56 3.66 16.49
N LEU A 318 2.49 4.25 15.75
CA LEU A 318 2.49 5.70 15.49
C LEU A 318 1.20 6.20 14.81
N PRO A 319 0.68 5.59 13.73
CA PRO A 319 -0.56 6.08 13.11
C PRO A 319 -1.76 6.06 14.05
N GLU A 320 -1.85 5.07 14.94
CA GLU A 320 -2.93 5.00 15.93
C GLU A 320 -2.82 6.13 16.96
N LEU A 321 -1.61 6.37 17.48
CA LEU A 321 -1.33 7.48 18.39
C LEU A 321 -1.68 8.84 17.76
N LEU A 322 -1.31 9.04 16.49
CA LEU A 322 -1.58 10.28 15.76
C LEU A 322 -3.07 10.53 15.48
N VAL A 323 -3.92 9.50 15.51
CA VAL A 323 -5.37 9.65 15.32
C VAL A 323 -6.11 9.77 16.65
N THR A 324 -5.60 9.15 17.72
CA THR A 324 -6.34 8.99 18.98
C THR A 324 -5.85 9.92 20.09
N GLU A 325 -4.56 9.86 20.43
CA GLU A 325 -3.98 10.55 21.57
C GLU A 325 -3.33 11.89 21.19
N PHE A 326 -2.84 12.00 19.96
CA PHE A 326 -2.08 13.15 19.43
C PHE A 326 -2.68 13.70 18.13
N ALA A 327 -4.01 13.72 18.02
CA ALA A 327 -4.73 14.18 16.82
C ALA A 327 -4.39 15.63 16.43
N GLU A 328 -4.09 16.47 17.40
CA GLU A 328 -3.66 17.86 17.20
C GLU A 328 -2.29 17.99 16.52
N LEU A 329 -1.44 16.96 16.61
CA LEU A 329 -0.13 16.92 15.98
C LEU A 329 -0.19 16.50 14.51
N ALA A 330 -1.25 15.80 14.11
CA ALA A 330 -1.45 15.29 12.76
C ALA A 330 -2.88 15.59 12.28
N PRO A 331 -3.26 16.88 12.16
CA PRO A 331 -4.61 17.24 11.77
C PRO A 331 -4.93 16.69 10.38
N GLU A 332 -6.04 15.96 10.29
CA GLU A 332 -6.68 15.58 9.04
C GLU A 332 -7.81 16.59 8.78
N PRO A 333 -7.81 17.28 7.61
CA PRO A 333 -8.70 18.42 7.42
C PRO A 333 -10.16 17.99 7.29
N GLY A 334 -11.04 18.76 7.93
CA GLY A 334 -12.48 18.60 7.77
C GLY A 334 -12.96 19.02 6.37
N THR A 335 -14.20 18.68 6.01
CA THR A 335 -14.78 19.04 4.70
C THR A 335 -14.72 20.55 4.43
N GLU A 336 -14.99 21.38 5.43
CA GLU A 336 -14.97 22.84 5.31
C GLU A 336 -13.54 23.36 5.03
N GLU A 337 -12.52 22.82 5.68
CA GLU A 337 -11.11 23.22 5.49
C GLU A 337 -10.57 22.81 4.11
N ILE A 338 -11.03 21.66 3.59
CA ILE A 338 -10.70 21.20 2.23
C ILE A 338 -11.33 22.15 1.19
N GLU A 339 -12.58 22.55 1.37
CA GLU A 339 -13.28 23.46 0.45
C GLU A 339 -12.61 24.84 0.41
N GLU A 340 -12.22 25.39 1.58
CA GLU A 340 -11.48 26.65 1.67
C GLU A 340 -10.10 26.58 0.99
N TYR A 341 -9.36 25.49 1.21
CA TYR A 341 -8.04 25.29 0.58
C TYR A 341 -8.16 25.21 -0.95
N LEU A 342 -9.10 24.42 -1.46
CA LEU A 342 -9.30 24.26 -2.90
C LEU A 342 -9.68 25.58 -3.58
N ALA A 343 -10.56 26.36 -2.95
CA ALA A 343 -10.96 27.68 -3.46
C ALA A 343 -9.77 28.67 -3.52
N GLY A 344 -8.82 28.56 -2.60
CA GLY A 344 -7.59 29.36 -2.58
C GLY A 344 -6.56 28.97 -3.63
N THR A 345 -6.48 27.69 -4.03
CA THR A 345 -5.55 27.22 -5.07
C THR A 345 -6.01 27.45 -6.52
N GLU A 346 -7.30 27.71 -6.75
CA GLU A 346 -7.86 28.00 -8.09
C GLU A 346 -7.84 29.49 -8.46
N ALA A 347 -7.56 30.38 -7.50
CA ALA A 347 -7.48 31.83 -7.65
C ALA A 347 -6.06 32.31 -8.00
#